data_AF-A0A453P5N7-F1
#
_entry.id   AF-A0A453P5N7-F1
#
_cell.length_a   1.000
_cell.length_b   1.000
_cell.length_c   1.000
_cell.angle_alpha   90.00
_cell.angle_beta   90.00
_cell.angle_gamma   90.00
#
_symmetry.space_group_name_H-M   'P 1'
#
loop_
_entity.id
_entity.type
_entity.pdbx_description
1 polymer ?
#
loop_
_entity_poly.entity_id
_entity_poly.type
_entity_poly.pdbx_seq_one_letter_code
_entity_poly.pdbx_strand_id
1 'polypeptide(L)'
;MNLRRLMFDMMLAWENPGAEEGLLKNNSTSCNPVEIEDEDEGSIFYANSTSLAVQVNDMKTVGLSAFTRIAPSCPIIADLVTVHNLFDALTCSSGGRLHYFVYDKYLKSLDRVFRSIKGVMQSSLASSFNLDAGECIVAIDGDKPIHPVLQHIGISAWPGTLILTTHALYFQSIRVGYGDKIVKYDLATDSNQVIKRDFTGPLGVRLFDKAVMYKSSTLTEPIYFDFPELGSPSRRNYWLAITREVMQVNRFIRKFNLEDIQRAEALSKAVLGILRYSAVKEAFHIAPSHFKTTLTFSLAEKLPKGDMVLEALYNNYFQLLDTSLSHLATEPAVDKAPQTHSVPFSLYALSRMGFNLLKRKNETGKEISFCAVCVGVTKSLEAALQESFLYSERIEAARATVDQVKVEGLDANVALMQEILFSFIHAGKLIYSLTKWEDPLKSFLFLAFILYVIQSGLVSYTVPSVFIVFAVVMLWHKYSEEGKLLEVLEVRPPPAKNPVEQILILQEAISKLEDTLQAVNIVLLKFRALLFAAVPKVCPCCCFRIRVCLLRDIA
;
A
#
# COMPACT_ATOMS: atom_id res chain seq x y z
N MET A 1 -39.01 -9.75 -4.26
CA MET A 1 -37.89 -9.64 -5.21
C MET A 1 -36.69 -9.07 -4.46
N ASN A 2 -35.54 -9.76 -4.41
CA ASN A 2 -34.35 -9.26 -3.70
C ASN A 2 -33.88 -7.92 -4.32
N LEU A 3 -33.79 -6.84 -3.54
CA LEU A 3 -33.30 -5.52 -4.02
C LEU A 3 -31.97 -5.62 -4.77
N ARG A 4 -31.09 -6.53 -4.31
CA ARG A 4 -29.81 -6.87 -4.96
C ARG A 4 -29.98 -7.35 -6.40
N ARG A 5 -30.96 -8.23 -6.64
CA ARG A 5 -31.24 -8.76 -7.98
C ARG A 5 -31.90 -7.71 -8.85
N LEU A 6 -32.84 -6.95 -8.30
CA LEU A 6 -33.50 -5.85 -9.00
C LEU A 6 -32.50 -4.82 -9.54
N MET A 7 -31.57 -4.35 -8.70
CA MET A 7 -30.55 -3.39 -9.15
C MET A 7 -29.63 -3.96 -10.23
N PHE A 8 -29.27 -5.25 -10.12
CA PHE A 8 -28.46 -5.90 -11.15
C PHE A 8 -29.22 -6.04 -12.47
N ASP A 9 -30.49 -6.42 -12.42
CA ASP A 9 -31.34 -6.51 -13.61
C ASP A 9 -31.56 -5.12 -14.23
N MET A 10 -31.65 -4.04 -13.44
CA MET A 10 -31.66 -2.66 -13.94
C MET A 10 -30.36 -2.31 -14.67
N MET A 11 -29.20 -2.75 -14.15
CA MET A 11 -27.91 -2.57 -14.82
C MET A 11 -27.84 -3.32 -16.15
N LEU A 12 -28.34 -4.55 -16.19
CA LEU A 12 -28.43 -5.34 -17.42
C LEU A 12 -29.36 -4.69 -18.46
N ALA A 13 -30.52 -4.18 -18.02
CA ALA A 13 -31.48 -3.50 -18.89
C ALA A 13 -30.89 -2.21 -19.49
N TRP A 14 -30.07 -1.49 -18.72
CA TRP A 14 -29.39 -0.29 -19.19
C TRP A 14 -28.31 -0.60 -20.22
N GLU A 15 -27.62 -1.72 -20.08
CA GLU A 15 -26.54 -2.09 -21.00
C GLU A 15 -27.06 -2.48 -22.39
N ASN A 16 -28.22 -3.14 -22.45
CA ASN A 16 -28.86 -3.51 -23.71
C ASN A 16 -30.34 -3.06 -23.72
N PRO A 17 -30.62 -1.76 -23.90
CA PRO A 17 -31.98 -1.25 -23.94
C PRO A 17 -32.68 -1.77 -25.20
N GLY A 18 -33.61 -2.71 -25.04
CA GLY A 18 -34.40 -3.27 -26.14
C GLY A 18 -34.02 -4.69 -26.58
N ALA A 19 -33.14 -5.39 -25.86
CA ALA A 19 -32.97 -6.82 -26.07
C ALA A 19 -34.21 -7.57 -25.55
N GLU A 20 -35.16 -7.88 -26.44
CA GLU A 20 -36.12 -8.96 -26.20
C GLU A 20 -35.33 -10.22 -25.81
N GLU A 21 -35.92 -11.09 -24.97
CA GLU A 21 -35.35 -12.38 -24.58
C GLU A 21 -35.24 -13.32 -25.79
N GLY A 22 -34.32 -13.00 -26.71
CA GLY A 22 -34.05 -13.69 -27.94
C GLY A 22 -32.70 -14.39 -27.86
N LEU A 23 -32.75 -15.71 -27.76
CA LEU A 23 -31.67 -16.67 -27.95
C LEU A 23 -30.74 -16.25 -29.11
N LEU A 24 -29.53 -15.76 -28.83
CA LEU A 24 -28.55 -15.45 -29.88
C LEU A 24 -27.12 -15.92 -29.55
N LYS A 25 -26.82 -17.06 -30.16
CA LYS A 25 -25.57 -17.54 -30.80
C LYS A 25 -24.22 -17.04 -30.27
N ASN A 26 -23.53 -18.00 -29.66
CA ASN A 26 -22.10 -18.10 -29.47
C ASN A 26 -21.29 -17.59 -30.66
N ASN A 27 -20.55 -16.51 -30.46
CA ASN A 27 -19.30 -16.25 -31.17
C ASN A 27 -18.21 -16.04 -30.11
N SER A 28 -17.65 -17.15 -29.63
CA SER A 28 -16.47 -17.17 -28.79
C SER A 28 -15.24 -16.87 -29.67
N THR A 29 -14.82 -15.60 -29.71
CA THR A 29 -13.46 -15.28 -30.16
C THR A 29 -12.54 -15.49 -28.97
N SER A 30 -11.89 -16.65 -28.96
CA SER A 30 -10.78 -17.00 -28.05
C SER A 30 -9.67 -15.95 -28.17
N CYS A 31 -9.51 -15.10 -27.15
CA CYS A 31 -8.28 -14.35 -26.94
C CYS A 31 -7.44 -15.11 -25.91
N ASN A 32 -6.28 -15.59 -26.35
CA ASN A 32 -5.29 -16.25 -25.48
C ASN A 32 -4.90 -15.29 -24.33
N PRO A 33 -4.75 -15.78 -23.08
CA PRO A 33 -4.18 -14.97 -22.03
C PRO A 33 -2.68 -14.81 -22.33
N VAL A 34 -2.23 -13.55 -22.41
CA VAL A 34 -0.80 -13.25 -22.28
C VAL A 34 -0.48 -13.47 -20.80
N GLU A 35 0.36 -14.47 -20.54
CA GLU A 35 1.02 -14.66 -19.26
C GLU A 35 1.92 -13.44 -19.03
N ILE A 36 1.44 -12.49 -18.24
CA ILE A 36 2.30 -11.49 -17.59
C ILE A 36 2.62 -12.10 -16.22
N GLU A 37 3.84 -12.63 -16.10
CA GLU A 37 4.44 -12.99 -14.83
C GLU A 37 4.76 -11.70 -14.06
N ASP A 38 3.74 -11.13 -13.42
CA ASP A 38 3.97 -10.14 -12.36
C ASP A 38 4.11 -10.89 -11.04
N GLU A 39 5.36 -11.11 -10.64
CA GLU A 39 5.73 -11.46 -9.27
C GLU A 39 5.36 -10.29 -8.34
N ASP A 40 4.11 -10.24 -7.88
CA ASP A 40 3.80 -9.53 -6.64
C ASP A 40 2.74 -10.28 -5.84
N GLU A 41 3.12 -10.56 -4.59
CA GLU A 41 2.69 -11.66 -3.75
C GLU A 41 1.27 -11.45 -3.17
N GLY A 42 0.26 -11.68 -4.01
CA GLY A 42 -1.15 -11.88 -3.62
C GLY A 42 -1.53 -13.35 -3.79
N SER A 43 -1.86 -14.04 -2.70
CA SER A 43 -2.09 -15.49 -2.67
C SER A 43 -2.89 -16.03 -3.87
N ILE A 44 -2.20 -16.71 -4.77
CA ILE A 44 -2.69 -17.45 -5.95
C ILE A 44 -3.82 -18.46 -5.66
N PHE A 45 -4.03 -18.85 -4.39
CA PHE A 45 -5.00 -19.87 -4.02
C PHE A 45 -6.45 -19.37 -3.90
N TYR A 46 -6.71 -18.08 -3.66
CA TYR A 46 -8.08 -17.58 -3.45
C TYR A 46 -8.70 -16.87 -4.67
N ALA A 47 -7.89 -16.25 -5.53
CA ALA A 47 -8.38 -15.66 -6.79
C ALA A 47 -8.95 -16.72 -7.75
N ASN A 48 -8.45 -17.96 -7.63
CA ASN A 48 -8.74 -19.04 -8.57
C ASN A 48 -10.17 -19.60 -8.46
N SER A 49 -10.80 -19.54 -7.28
CA SER A 49 -12.19 -20.01 -7.12
C SER A 49 -13.22 -19.07 -7.76
N THR A 50 -12.96 -17.76 -7.70
CA THR A 50 -13.80 -16.76 -8.37
C THR A 50 -13.64 -16.79 -9.88
N SER A 51 -12.41 -16.97 -10.40
CA SER A 51 -12.16 -17.08 -11.85
C SER A 51 -12.78 -18.35 -12.45
N LEU A 52 -12.70 -19.50 -11.76
CA LEU A 52 -13.37 -20.74 -12.16
C LEU A 52 -14.90 -20.58 -12.19
N ALA A 53 -15.49 -19.87 -11.21
CA ALA A 53 -16.93 -19.60 -11.19
C ALA A 53 -17.38 -18.61 -12.27
N VAL A 54 -16.51 -17.68 -12.72
CA VAL A 54 -16.76 -16.81 -13.88
C VAL A 54 -16.91 -17.64 -15.16
N GLN A 55 -16.02 -18.64 -15.36
CA GLN A 55 -16.00 -19.46 -16.58
C GLN A 55 -17.20 -20.39 -16.74
N VAL A 56 -17.90 -20.70 -15.64
CA VAL A 56 -19.02 -21.66 -15.62
C VAL A 56 -20.40 -20.97 -15.77
N ASN A 57 -20.47 -19.64 -15.72
CA ASN A 57 -21.74 -18.92 -15.66
C ASN A 57 -22.04 -18.15 -16.95
N ASP A 58 -22.86 -18.74 -17.83
CA ASP A 58 -23.44 -18.17 -19.07
C ASP A 58 -24.41 -16.97 -18.84
N MET A 59 -24.24 -16.25 -17.73
CA MET A 59 -25.13 -15.16 -17.34
C MET A 59 -24.74 -13.84 -18.02
N LYS A 60 -25.75 -13.06 -18.40
CA LYS A 60 -25.59 -11.67 -18.84
C LYS A 60 -24.71 -10.92 -17.82
N THR A 61 -23.64 -10.28 -18.30
CA THR A 61 -22.70 -9.50 -17.49
C THR A 61 -23.01 -8.02 -17.59
N VAL A 62 -22.56 -7.27 -16.58
CA VAL A 62 -22.70 -5.81 -16.51
C VAL A 62 -21.38 -5.14 -16.88
N GLY A 63 -21.42 -4.19 -17.81
CA GLY A 63 -20.30 -3.33 -18.18
C GLY A 63 -20.12 -2.12 -17.26
N LEU A 64 -18.94 -1.48 -17.36
CA LEU A 64 -18.57 -0.31 -16.55
C LEU A 64 -19.60 0.82 -16.64
N SER A 65 -20.08 1.16 -17.84
CA SER A 65 -21.00 2.28 -18.08
C SER A 65 -22.36 2.11 -17.38
N ALA A 66 -22.90 0.90 -17.38
CA ALA A 66 -24.15 0.60 -16.69
C ALA A 66 -23.98 0.65 -15.17
N PHE A 67 -22.86 0.11 -14.67
CA PHE A 67 -22.54 0.13 -13.25
C PHE A 67 -22.33 1.55 -12.72
N THR A 68 -21.52 2.38 -13.40
CA THR A 68 -21.24 3.75 -12.96
C THR A 68 -22.48 4.66 -12.98
N ARG A 69 -23.46 4.35 -13.82
CA ARG A 69 -24.71 5.11 -13.89
C ARG A 69 -25.70 4.74 -12.79
N ILE A 70 -25.86 3.46 -12.52
CA ILE A 70 -26.93 2.96 -11.64
C ILE A 70 -26.44 2.79 -10.19
N ALA A 71 -25.25 2.23 -9.98
CA ALA A 71 -24.78 1.90 -8.64
C ALA A 71 -24.68 3.11 -7.69
N PRO A 72 -24.19 4.30 -8.12
CA PRO A 72 -24.14 5.49 -7.27
C PRO A 72 -25.50 6.06 -6.87
N SER A 73 -26.59 5.59 -7.51
CA SER A 73 -27.95 5.91 -7.07
C SER A 73 -28.25 5.36 -5.66
N CYS A 74 -27.41 4.46 -5.14
CA CYS A 74 -27.43 3.98 -3.76
C CYS A 74 -26.04 4.17 -3.12
N PRO A 75 -25.81 5.23 -2.31
CA PRO A 75 -24.53 5.54 -1.66
C PRO A 75 -23.96 4.42 -0.79
N ILE A 76 -24.84 3.53 -0.31
CA ILE A 76 -24.47 2.32 0.43
C ILE A 76 -23.64 1.39 -0.46
N ILE A 77 -24.02 1.27 -1.74
CA ILE A 77 -23.46 0.32 -2.70
C ILE A 77 -22.26 0.94 -3.40
N ALA A 78 -22.39 2.15 -3.93
CA ALA A 78 -21.30 2.85 -4.60
C ALA A 78 -21.39 4.36 -4.38
N ASP A 79 -20.25 5.01 -4.42
CA ASP A 79 -20.14 6.46 -4.37
C ASP A 79 -19.70 6.95 -5.74
N LEU A 80 -20.22 8.11 -6.13
CA LEU A 80 -19.97 8.69 -7.45
C LEU A 80 -18.47 8.87 -7.73
N VAL A 81 -17.67 9.23 -6.71
CA VAL A 81 -16.24 9.48 -6.87
C VAL A 81 -15.45 8.20 -7.06
N THR A 82 -15.82 7.14 -6.33
CA THR A 82 -15.02 5.89 -6.25
C THR A 82 -15.61 4.74 -7.06
N VAL A 83 -16.68 4.98 -7.83
CA VAL A 83 -17.40 3.92 -8.56
C VAL A 83 -16.55 3.20 -9.60
N HIS A 84 -15.66 3.91 -10.31
CA HIS A 84 -14.74 3.33 -11.29
C HIS A 84 -13.76 2.37 -10.60
N ASN A 85 -13.10 2.83 -9.54
CA ASN A 85 -12.19 2.02 -8.74
C ASN A 85 -12.89 0.81 -8.10
N LEU A 86 -14.15 0.97 -7.66
CA LEU A 86 -14.93 -0.14 -7.13
C LEU A 86 -15.25 -1.17 -8.23
N PHE A 87 -15.63 -0.74 -9.42
CA PHE A 87 -15.88 -1.65 -10.54
C PHE A 87 -14.62 -2.42 -10.92
N ASP A 88 -13.49 -1.74 -11.04
CA ASP A 88 -12.19 -2.36 -11.31
C ASP A 88 -11.88 -3.41 -10.24
N ALA A 89 -11.99 -3.06 -8.95
CA ALA A 89 -11.74 -3.99 -7.86
C ALA A 89 -12.66 -5.21 -7.87
N LEU A 90 -13.92 -5.07 -8.31
CA LEU A 90 -14.85 -6.18 -8.44
C LEU A 90 -14.58 -7.03 -9.69
N THR A 91 -13.99 -6.45 -10.74
CA THR A 91 -13.85 -7.11 -12.05
C THR A 91 -12.42 -7.48 -12.42
N CYS A 92 -11.44 -7.24 -11.53
CA CYS A 92 -10.04 -7.64 -11.69
C CYS A 92 -9.90 -9.10 -12.13
N SER A 93 -10.71 -10.02 -11.59
CA SER A 93 -10.66 -11.45 -11.90
C SER A 93 -11.57 -11.89 -13.06
N SER A 94 -12.36 -10.98 -13.64
CA SER A 94 -13.42 -11.28 -14.61
C SER A 94 -13.30 -10.50 -15.92
N GLY A 95 -12.08 -10.04 -16.25
CA GLY A 95 -11.80 -9.39 -17.53
C GLY A 95 -12.59 -8.10 -17.77
N GLY A 96 -12.87 -7.33 -16.71
CA GLY A 96 -13.59 -6.04 -16.83
C GLY A 96 -15.10 -6.15 -17.03
N ARG A 97 -15.69 -7.34 -16.78
CA ARG A 97 -17.15 -7.57 -16.83
C ARG A 97 -17.66 -8.00 -15.47
N LEU A 98 -18.73 -7.37 -14.98
CA LEU A 98 -19.30 -7.67 -13.66
C LEU A 98 -20.35 -8.78 -13.75
N HIS A 99 -20.06 -9.92 -13.14
CA HIS A 99 -21.01 -11.02 -13.03
C HIS A 99 -21.90 -10.87 -11.80
N TYR A 100 -23.14 -11.36 -11.87
CA TYR A 100 -24.09 -11.29 -10.75
C TYR A 100 -23.55 -11.92 -9.47
N PHE A 101 -22.86 -13.06 -9.56
CA PHE A 101 -22.37 -13.75 -8.37
C PHE A 101 -21.29 -12.94 -7.63
N VAL A 102 -20.44 -12.20 -8.36
CA VAL A 102 -19.44 -11.29 -7.79
C VAL A 102 -20.15 -10.14 -7.09
N TYR A 103 -21.14 -9.55 -7.76
CA TYR A 103 -21.96 -8.47 -7.21
C TYR A 103 -22.74 -8.91 -5.95
N ASP A 104 -23.36 -10.09 -5.97
CA ASP A 104 -24.07 -10.66 -4.83
C ASP A 104 -23.12 -11.00 -3.67
N LYS A 105 -21.93 -11.55 -3.96
CA LYS A 105 -20.87 -11.79 -2.96
C LYS A 105 -20.45 -10.48 -2.29
N TYR A 106 -20.21 -9.43 -3.07
CA TYR A 106 -19.87 -8.10 -2.56
C TYR A 106 -20.95 -7.56 -1.62
N LEU A 107 -22.22 -7.57 -2.04
CA LEU A 107 -23.31 -7.05 -1.22
C LEU A 107 -23.58 -7.90 0.03
N LYS A 108 -23.36 -9.22 -0.02
CA LYS A 108 -23.42 -10.08 1.16
C LYS A 108 -22.31 -9.73 2.16
N SER A 109 -21.08 -9.51 1.69
CA SER A 109 -19.99 -9.07 2.55
C SER A 109 -20.25 -7.68 3.14
N LEU A 110 -20.83 -6.76 2.36
CA LEU A 110 -21.23 -5.44 2.85
C LEU A 110 -22.24 -5.54 4.01
N ASP A 111 -23.27 -6.37 3.87
CA ASP A 111 -24.25 -6.62 4.96
C ASP A 111 -23.59 -7.25 6.19
N ARG A 112 -22.62 -8.16 6.00
CA ARG A 112 -21.86 -8.77 7.10
C ARG A 112 -21.02 -7.75 7.86
N VAL A 113 -20.23 -6.93 7.15
CA VAL A 113 -19.42 -5.86 7.75
C VAL A 113 -20.31 -4.89 8.52
N PHE A 114 -21.43 -4.48 7.92
CA PHE A 114 -22.39 -3.59 8.56
C PHE A 114 -22.95 -4.18 9.86
N ARG A 115 -23.44 -5.43 9.84
CA ARG A 115 -23.97 -6.10 11.03
C ARG A 115 -22.92 -6.23 12.13
N SER A 116 -21.66 -6.50 11.75
CA SER A 116 -20.53 -6.57 12.69
C SER A 116 -20.36 -5.25 13.43
N ILE A 117 -20.21 -4.13 12.70
CA ILE A 117 -20.01 -2.80 13.30
C ILE A 117 -21.22 -2.39 14.13
N LYS A 118 -22.44 -2.62 13.61
CA LYS A 118 -23.67 -2.34 14.35
C LYS A 118 -23.75 -3.12 15.66
N GLY A 119 -23.36 -4.39 15.64
CA GLY A 119 -23.29 -5.23 16.84
C GLY A 119 -22.35 -4.63 17.89
N VAL A 120 -21.19 -4.12 17.48
CA VAL A 120 -20.27 -3.48 18.42
C VAL A 120 -20.79 -2.14 18.95
N MET A 121 -21.38 -1.31 18.09
CA MET A 121 -21.98 -0.04 18.54
C MET A 121 -23.11 -0.24 19.57
N GLN A 122 -23.81 -1.37 19.51
CA GLN A 122 -24.86 -1.73 20.47
C GLN A 122 -24.34 -2.44 21.72
N SER A 123 -23.06 -2.83 21.73
CA SER A 123 -22.44 -3.53 22.84
C SER A 123 -22.01 -2.58 23.96
N SER A 124 -21.77 -3.13 25.16
CA SER A 124 -21.24 -2.41 26.32
C SER A 124 -19.84 -1.80 26.09
N LEU A 125 -19.13 -2.21 25.04
CA LEU A 125 -17.85 -1.61 24.67
C LEU A 125 -18.04 -0.17 24.21
N ALA A 126 -19.08 0.15 23.44
CA ALA A 126 -19.29 1.52 22.97
C ALA A 126 -19.51 2.50 24.15
N SER A 127 -20.15 2.04 25.24
CA SER A 127 -20.34 2.86 26.44
C SER A 127 -19.08 3.03 27.29
N SER A 128 -18.05 2.17 27.17
CA SER A 128 -16.82 2.32 27.96
C SER A 128 -15.87 3.40 27.43
N PHE A 129 -15.97 3.77 26.15
CA PHE A 129 -15.04 4.73 25.52
C PHE A 129 -15.41 6.21 25.70
N ASN A 130 -16.53 6.53 26.37
CA ASN A 130 -17.00 7.91 26.56
C ASN A 130 -16.91 8.76 25.27
N LEU A 131 -17.44 8.23 24.17
CA LEU A 131 -17.37 8.87 22.85
C LEU A 131 -18.04 10.25 22.86
N ASP A 132 -17.45 11.19 22.11
CA ASP A 132 -18.00 12.53 21.96
C ASP A 132 -19.35 12.49 21.24
N ALA A 133 -20.21 13.50 21.49
CA ALA A 133 -21.52 13.55 20.84
C ALA A 133 -21.39 13.68 19.31
N GLY A 134 -21.91 12.68 18.57
CA GLY A 134 -21.80 12.58 17.10
C GLY A 134 -20.57 11.78 16.63
N GLU A 135 -19.78 11.23 17.55
CA GLU A 135 -18.68 10.32 17.25
C GLU A 135 -19.19 8.88 17.12
N CYS A 136 -18.85 8.22 16.01
CA CYS A 136 -19.28 6.85 15.72
C CYS A 136 -18.07 5.95 15.52
N ILE A 137 -18.16 4.71 15.99
CA ILE A 137 -17.16 3.66 15.74
C ILE A 137 -17.27 3.20 14.29
N VAL A 138 -16.13 3.08 13.61
CA VAL A 138 -16.03 2.69 12.21
C VAL A 138 -15.28 1.37 12.02
N ALA A 139 -14.28 1.08 12.85
CA ALA A 139 -13.55 -0.19 12.82
C ALA A 139 -12.97 -0.55 14.19
N ILE A 140 -12.85 -1.86 14.46
CA ILE A 140 -12.27 -2.40 15.69
C ILE A 140 -11.40 -3.60 15.34
N ASP A 141 -10.27 -3.73 16.03
CA ASP A 141 -9.36 -4.86 15.91
C ASP A 141 -8.60 -5.13 17.22
N GLY A 142 -8.16 -6.36 17.42
CA GLY A 142 -7.53 -6.78 18.68
C GLY A 142 -8.51 -7.03 19.84
N ASP A 143 -9.81 -7.14 19.57
CA ASP A 143 -10.84 -7.53 20.56
C ASP A 143 -10.66 -8.99 21.02
N LYS A 144 -10.16 -9.85 20.13
CA LYS A 144 -9.84 -11.25 20.45
C LYS A 144 -8.43 -11.36 21.01
N PRO A 145 -8.23 -12.03 22.16
CA PRO A 145 -6.92 -12.14 22.82
C PRO A 145 -5.87 -12.89 21.99
N ILE A 146 -6.29 -13.64 20.96
CA ILE A 146 -5.40 -14.44 20.10
C ILE A 146 -4.64 -13.56 19.10
N HIS A 147 -5.17 -12.39 18.72
CA HIS A 147 -4.56 -11.50 17.73
C HIS A 147 -4.64 -10.02 18.17
N PRO A 148 -3.99 -9.63 19.28
CA PRO A 148 -4.01 -8.24 19.74
C PRO A 148 -3.31 -7.31 18.74
N VAL A 149 -3.62 -6.02 18.82
CA VAL A 149 -2.81 -4.95 18.24
C VAL A 149 -1.76 -4.57 19.28
N LEU A 150 -0.49 -4.48 18.88
CA LEU A 150 0.58 -4.09 19.80
C LEU A 150 0.86 -2.60 19.63
N GLN A 151 0.74 -1.84 20.71
CA GLN A 151 1.14 -0.45 20.75
C GLN A 151 2.58 -0.33 21.28
N HIS A 152 3.47 0.24 20.48
CA HIS A 152 4.83 0.54 20.89
C HIS A 152 4.98 2.02 21.28
N ILE A 153 5.53 2.23 22.47
CA ILE A 153 5.94 3.53 23.00
C ILE A 153 7.39 3.37 23.45
N GLY A 154 8.31 4.03 22.76
CA GLY A 154 9.75 3.78 22.89
C GLY A 154 10.07 2.30 22.65
N ILE A 155 10.64 1.64 23.67
CA ILE A 155 11.07 0.24 23.61
C ILE A 155 9.97 -0.72 24.13
N SER A 156 8.90 -0.19 24.73
CA SER A 156 7.84 -1.00 25.33
C SER A 156 6.71 -1.30 24.35
N ALA A 157 6.18 -2.53 24.38
CA ALA A 157 5.04 -2.95 23.57
C ALA A 157 3.87 -3.39 24.47
N TRP A 158 2.69 -2.83 24.23
CA TRP A 158 1.47 -3.08 25.00
C TRP A 158 0.43 -3.75 24.10
N PRO A 159 -0.04 -4.96 24.42
CA PRO A 159 -1.10 -5.61 23.66
C PRO A 159 -2.45 -4.99 24.00
N GLY A 160 -3.29 -4.78 23.00
CA GLY A 160 -4.58 -4.13 23.19
C GLY A 160 -5.53 -4.22 22.01
N THR A 161 -6.68 -3.56 22.20
CA THR A 161 -7.73 -3.37 21.21
C THR A 161 -7.61 -1.96 20.64
N LEU A 162 -7.59 -1.86 19.31
CA LEU A 162 -7.56 -0.60 18.58
C LEU A 162 -8.95 -0.32 18.00
N ILE A 163 -9.44 0.89 18.20
CA ILE A 163 -10.75 1.34 17.74
C ILE A 163 -10.57 2.61 16.93
N LEU A 164 -11.09 2.61 15.71
CA LEU A 164 -11.19 3.80 14.87
C LEU A 164 -12.61 4.33 14.94
N THR A 165 -12.72 5.63 15.21
CA THR A 165 -13.97 6.38 15.16
C THR A 165 -13.93 7.40 14.03
N THR A 166 -15.00 8.17 13.86
CA THR A 166 -15.04 9.31 12.94
C THR A 166 -14.14 10.48 13.33
N HIS A 167 -13.60 10.51 14.56
CA HIS A 167 -12.82 11.64 15.08
C HIS A 167 -11.42 11.27 15.59
N ALA A 168 -11.23 10.05 16.11
CA ALA A 168 -9.98 9.66 16.78
C ALA A 168 -9.72 8.14 16.71
N LEU A 169 -8.46 7.77 16.96
CA LEU A 169 -8.07 6.40 17.32
C LEU A 169 -8.12 6.25 18.85
N TYR A 170 -8.74 5.20 19.34
CA TYR A 170 -8.71 4.80 20.74
C TYR A 170 -7.95 3.49 20.88
N PHE A 171 -7.05 3.43 21.85
CA PHE A 171 -6.33 2.21 22.20
C PHE A 171 -6.66 1.81 23.63
N GLN A 172 -7.09 0.57 23.81
CA GLN A 172 -7.35 -0.05 25.11
C GLN A 172 -6.36 -1.18 25.34
N SER A 173 -5.49 -1.04 26.34
CA SER A 173 -4.55 -2.10 26.71
C SER A 173 -5.24 -3.28 27.39
N ILE A 174 -4.81 -4.51 27.10
CA ILE A 174 -5.23 -5.72 27.79
C ILE A 174 -4.68 -5.71 29.22
N ARG A 175 -5.53 -6.00 30.21
CA ARG A 175 -5.27 -5.83 31.65
C ARG A 175 -4.04 -6.58 32.15
N VAL A 176 -2.99 -5.84 32.52
CA VAL A 176 -1.93 -6.29 33.43
C VAL A 176 -1.69 -5.20 34.48
N GLY A 177 -2.41 -5.27 35.60
CA GLY A 177 -1.99 -4.68 36.89
C GLY A 177 -2.42 -3.25 37.25
N TYR A 178 -2.60 -2.30 36.33
CA TYR A 178 -2.96 -0.91 36.69
C TYR A 178 -3.96 -0.27 35.72
N GLY A 179 -5.26 -0.30 36.05
CA GLY A 179 -6.32 0.51 35.44
C GLY A 179 -6.62 0.23 33.95
N ASP A 180 -7.90 0.37 33.54
CA ASP A 180 -8.27 0.42 32.12
C ASP A 180 -7.83 1.80 31.58
N LYS A 181 -6.59 1.94 31.12
CA LYS A 181 -6.11 3.18 30.51
C LYS A 181 -6.45 3.18 29.02
N ILE A 182 -7.60 3.76 28.69
CA ILE A 182 -7.97 4.08 27.30
C ILE A 182 -7.19 5.34 26.89
N VAL A 183 -6.47 5.27 25.78
CA VAL A 183 -5.74 6.42 25.22
C VAL A 183 -6.40 6.86 23.92
N LYS A 184 -6.70 8.17 23.80
CA LYS A 184 -7.28 8.81 22.62
C LYS A 184 -6.18 9.51 21.81
N TYR A 185 -6.14 9.25 20.51
CA TYR A 185 -5.28 9.92 19.53
C TYR A 185 -6.16 10.66 18.52
N ASP A 186 -6.14 11.98 18.60
CA ASP A 186 -7.03 12.84 17.82
C ASP A 186 -6.67 12.84 16.32
N LEU A 187 -7.66 12.65 15.47
CA LEU A 187 -7.57 12.77 14.00
C LEU A 187 -8.35 13.96 13.45
N ALA A 188 -9.18 14.61 14.28
CA ALA A 188 -10.06 15.68 13.89
C ALA A 188 -9.42 17.07 14.01
N THR A 189 -8.62 17.31 15.05
CA THR A 189 -7.97 18.61 15.29
C THR A 189 -6.74 18.85 14.42
N ASP A 190 -6.29 20.10 14.29
CA ASP A 190 -5.09 20.44 13.53
C ASP A 190 -3.85 20.38 14.42
N SER A 191 -3.25 19.21 14.49
CA SER A 191 -2.07 18.95 15.32
C SER A 191 -0.90 18.40 14.50
N ASN A 192 -0.84 18.76 13.20
CA ASN A 192 0.18 18.28 12.27
C ASN A 192 0.34 16.75 12.31
N GLN A 193 -0.78 16.02 12.31
CA GLN A 193 -0.73 14.57 12.41
C GLN A 193 -0.06 13.96 11.17
N VAL A 194 0.83 13.01 11.39
CA VAL A 194 1.49 12.23 10.34
C VAL A 194 1.23 10.76 10.59
N ILE A 195 0.61 10.11 9.59
CA ILE A 195 0.30 8.68 9.62
C ILE A 195 0.96 7.99 8.42
N LYS A 196 1.94 7.12 8.70
CA LYS A 196 2.69 6.40 7.66
C LYS A 196 3.04 4.98 8.07
N ARG A 197 3.44 4.21 7.05
CA ARG A 197 4.09 2.91 7.23
C ARG A 197 5.43 3.13 7.92
N ASP A 198 5.75 2.26 8.86
CA ASP A 198 7.06 2.25 9.50
C ASP A 198 7.44 0.85 9.99
N PHE A 199 8.72 0.68 10.31
CA PHE A 199 9.30 -0.60 10.71
C PHE A 199 9.39 -0.69 12.24
N THR A 200 8.93 -1.81 12.82
CA THR A 200 9.07 -2.09 14.27
C THR A 200 10.24 -3.01 14.61
N GLY A 201 10.97 -3.51 13.60
CA GLY A 201 12.10 -4.41 13.81
C GLY A 201 13.37 -3.70 14.32
N PRO A 202 14.21 -4.37 15.13
CA PRO A 202 15.37 -3.79 15.82
C PRO A 202 16.49 -3.24 14.91
N LEU A 203 16.36 -3.37 13.59
CA LEU A 203 17.32 -2.92 12.58
C LEU A 203 16.67 -2.20 11.38
N GLY A 204 15.38 -1.85 11.46
CA GLY A 204 14.68 -1.16 10.36
C GLY A 204 14.58 -1.97 9.05
N VAL A 205 14.76 -3.29 9.12
CA VAL A 205 14.72 -4.18 7.94
C VAL A 205 13.27 -4.34 7.45
N ARG A 206 13.06 -4.30 6.14
CA ARG A 206 11.74 -4.39 5.48
C ARG A 206 10.91 -5.63 5.85
N LEU A 207 11.56 -6.70 6.30
CA LEU A 207 10.90 -7.91 6.80
C LEU A 207 10.00 -7.64 8.04
N PHE A 208 10.22 -6.53 8.73
CA PHE A 208 9.45 -6.08 9.90
C PHE A 208 8.61 -4.82 9.62
N ASP A 209 8.18 -4.63 8.36
CA ASP A 209 7.25 -3.55 7.99
C ASP A 209 5.81 -3.86 8.43
N LYS A 210 5.60 -3.98 9.74
CA LYS A 210 4.33 -4.43 10.33
C LYS A 210 3.57 -3.32 11.06
N ALA A 211 4.08 -2.09 11.05
CA ALA A 211 3.52 -1.02 11.86
C ALA A 211 2.93 0.16 11.08
N VAL A 212 1.98 0.81 11.75
CA VAL A 212 1.47 2.14 11.43
C VAL A 212 1.99 3.11 12.48
N MET A 213 2.79 4.09 12.05
CA MET A 213 3.25 5.17 12.92
C MET A 213 2.20 6.28 12.95
N TYR A 214 1.88 6.74 14.15
CA TYR A 214 1.14 7.97 14.42
C TYR A 214 2.06 8.97 15.12
N LYS A 215 2.17 10.18 14.57
CA LYS A 215 2.86 11.31 15.17
C LYS A 215 1.94 12.52 15.16
N SER A 216 1.98 13.33 16.21
CA SER A 216 1.26 14.60 16.32
C SER A 216 2.11 15.59 17.12
N SER A 217 1.88 16.88 16.96
CA SER A 217 2.53 17.93 17.77
C SER A 217 2.20 17.85 19.27
N THR A 218 1.10 17.18 19.63
CA THR A 218 0.72 16.97 21.03
C THR A 218 1.48 15.83 21.70
N LEU A 219 2.21 15.01 20.94
CA LEU A 219 2.97 13.88 21.44
C LEU A 219 4.47 14.16 21.36
N THR A 220 5.19 13.83 22.43
CA THR A 220 6.66 13.95 22.50
C THR A 220 7.35 12.91 21.62
N GLU A 221 6.83 11.68 21.60
CA GLU A 221 7.35 10.56 20.82
C GLU A 221 6.29 10.02 19.85
N PRO A 222 6.68 9.56 18.66
CA PRO A 222 5.78 8.85 17.76
C PRO A 222 5.37 7.51 18.36
N ILE A 223 4.15 7.08 18.05
CA ILE A 223 3.57 5.84 18.54
C ILE A 223 3.41 4.91 17.36
N TYR A 224 3.69 3.62 17.57
CA TYR A 224 3.60 2.62 16.52
C TYR A 224 2.55 1.58 16.89
N PHE A 225 1.64 1.30 15.96
CA PHE A 225 0.68 0.20 16.07
C PHE A 225 1.17 -0.94 15.18
N ASP A 226 1.66 -2.00 15.80
CA ASP A 226 2.08 -3.22 15.13
C ASP A 226 0.90 -4.20 15.04
N PHE A 227 0.75 -4.80 13.87
CA PHE A 227 -0.29 -5.77 13.56
C PHE A 227 0.38 -7.12 13.32
N PRO A 228 0.44 -8.00 14.34
CA PRO A 228 1.02 -9.32 14.19
C PRO A 228 0.25 -10.13 13.14
N GLU A 229 0.87 -10.36 12.00
CA GLU A 229 0.38 -11.22 10.91
C GLU A 229 1.49 -12.15 10.42
N LEU A 230 1.09 -13.38 10.11
CA LEU A 230 1.89 -14.36 9.38
C LEU A 230 1.49 -14.24 7.91
N GLY A 231 2.38 -13.71 7.06
CA GLY A 231 2.13 -13.50 5.63
C GLY A 231 2.16 -12.02 5.21
N SER A 232 1.43 -11.70 4.14
CA SER A 232 1.40 -10.35 3.56
C SER A 232 0.78 -9.34 4.53
N PRO A 233 1.26 -8.08 4.57
CA PRO A 233 0.88 -7.07 5.57
C PRO A 233 -0.51 -6.44 5.32
N SER A 234 -1.53 -7.28 5.15
CA SER A 234 -2.87 -6.90 4.68
C SER A 234 -3.73 -6.20 5.75
N ARG A 235 -3.60 -6.56 7.04
CA ARG A 235 -4.28 -5.88 8.17
C ARG A 235 -3.67 -4.54 8.45
N ARG A 236 -2.33 -4.45 8.44
CA ARG A 236 -1.60 -3.18 8.58
C ARG A 236 -1.97 -2.20 7.47
N ASN A 237 -1.96 -2.64 6.21
CA ASN A 237 -2.32 -1.79 5.07
C ASN A 237 -3.78 -1.32 5.12
N TYR A 238 -4.69 -2.20 5.56
CA TYR A 238 -6.09 -1.85 5.77
C TYR A 238 -6.24 -0.76 6.83
N TRP A 239 -5.65 -0.96 8.02
CA TRP A 239 -5.70 0.00 9.12
C TRP A 239 -5.10 1.35 8.74
N LEU A 240 -3.99 1.35 8.01
CA LEU A 240 -3.40 2.57 7.46
C LEU A 240 -4.37 3.31 6.54
N ALA A 241 -5.06 2.59 5.65
CA ALA A 241 -5.97 3.17 4.68
C ALA A 241 -7.20 3.80 5.34
N ILE A 242 -7.87 3.09 6.24
CA ILE A 242 -9.08 3.59 6.91
C ILE A 242 -8.76 4.74 7.88
N THR A 243 -7.61 4.71 8.56
CA THR A 243 -7.20 5.77 9.48
C THR A 243 -6.89 7.05 8.70
N ARG A 244 -6.21 6.93 7.55
CA ARG A 244 -5.96 8.06 6.66
C ARG A 244 -7.27 8.63 6.10
N GLU A 245 -8.23 7.80 5.74
CA GLU A 245 -9.55 8.29 5.27
C GLU A 245 -10.22 9.19 6.32
N VAL A 246 -10.24 8.75 7.59
CA VAL A 246 -10.80 9.55 8.71
C VAL A 246 -10.02 10.84 8.91
N MET A 247 -8.70 10.81 8.82
CA MET A 247 -7.87 12.02 8.92
C MET A 247 -8.16 13.00 7.76
N GLN A 248 -8.27 12.50 6.53
CA GLN A 248 -8.51 13.35 5.35
C GLN A 248 -9.91 13.94 5.32
N VAL A 249 -10.95 13.21 5.70
CA VAL A 249 -12.31 13.80 5.78
C VAL A 249 -12.37 14.92 6.81
N ASN A 250 -11.71 14.77 7.97
CA ASN A 250 -11.66 15.83 8.97
C ASN A 250 -10.82 17.03 8.51
N ARG A 251 -9.76 16.80 7.71
CA ARG A 251 -9.01 17.89 7.05
C ARG A 251 -9.88 18.62 6.02
N PHE A 252 -10.65 17.89 5.21
CA PHE A 252 -11.60 18.44 4.26
C PHE A 252 -12.68 19.30 4.94
N ILE A 253 -13.30 18.78 6.01
CA ILE A 253 -14.29 19.51 6.82
C ILE A 253 -13.74 20.84 7.32
N ARG A 254 -12.49 20.86 7.80
CA ARG A 254 -11.82 22.09 8.26
C ARG A 254 -11.45 23.02 7.10
N LYS A 255 -10.93 22.49 5.99
CA LYS A 255 -10.56 23.29 4.81
C LYS A 255 -11.73 24.11 4.27
N PHE A 256 -12.93 23.53 4.30
CA PHE A 256 -14.15 24.16 3.78
C PHE A 256 -15.11 24.66 4.87
N ASN A 257 -14.71 24.65 6.16
CA ASN A 257 -15.55 25.05 7.29
C ASN A 257 -16.97 24.44 7.28
N LEU A 258 -17.08 23.12 7.06
CA LEU A 258 -18.37 22.45 6.99
C LEU A 258 -19.01 22.32 8.38
N GLU A 259 -20.28 22.73 8.49
CA GLU A 259 -21.05 22.72 9.73
C GLU A 259 -22.20 21.69 9.70
N ASP A 260 -22.65 21.27 10.90
CA ASP A 260 -23.82 20.42 11.15
C ASP A 260 -24.11 19.32 10.10
N ILE A 261 -25.01 19.60 9.14
CA ILE A 261 -25.47 18.66 8.12
C ILE A 261 -24.37 18.37 7.09
N GLN A 262 -23.65 19.39 6.63
CA GLN A 262 -22.54 19.22 5.69
C GLN A 262 -21.41 18.42 6.33
N ARG A 263 -21.11 18.70 7.60
CA ARG A 263 -20.14 17.91 8.39
C ARG A 263 -20.58 16.45 8.48
N ALA A 264 -21.83 16.21 8.87
CA ALA A 264 -22.37 14.86 9.02
C ALA A 264 -22.43 14.11 7.68
N GLU A 265 -22.70 14.78 6.56
CA GLU A 265 -22.70 14.18 5.23
C GLU A 265 -21.29 13.82 4.74
N ALA A 266 -20.29 14.68 4.97
CA ALA A 266 -18.90 14.39 4.65
C ALA A 266 -18.40 13.16 5.42
N LEU A 267 -18.66 13.12 6.74
CA LEU A 267 -18.40 11.96 7.57
C LEU A 267 -19.18 10.71 7.09
N SER A 268 -20.43 10.88 6.66
CA SER A 268 -21.23 9.76 6.15
C SER A 268 -20.61 9.14 4.90
N LYS A 269 -20.13 9.96 3.97
CA LYS A 269 -19.42 9.48 2.78
C LYS A 269 -18.16 8.69 3.14
N ALA A 270 -17.35 9.20 4.07
CA ALA A 270 -16.15 8.51 4.54
C ALA A 270 -16.49 7.15 5.19
N VAL A 271 -17.49 7.11 6.07
CA VAL A 271 -17.93 5.86 6.74
C VAL A 271 -18.44 4.85 5.72
N LEU A 272 -19.32 5.25 4.79
CA LEU A 272 -19.80 4.36 3.72
C LEU A 272 -18.63 3.89 2.83
N GLY A 273 -17.64 4.74 2.56
CA GLY A 273 -16.40 4.37 1.88
C GLY A 273 -15.63 3.27 2.61
N ILE A 274 -15.44 3.41 3.93
CA ILE A 274 -14.75 2.43 4.75
C ILE A 274 -15.53 1.10 4.81
N LEU A 275 -16.85 1.13 4.92
CA LEU A 275 -17.69 -0.08 4.87
C LEU A 275 -17.52 -0.83 3.54
N ARG A 276 -17.54 -0.10 2.41
CA ARG A 276 -17.35 -0.69 1.07
C ARG A 276 -15.93 -1.23 0.89
N TYR A 277 -14.91 -0.50 1.35
CA TYR A 277 -13.52 -0.96 1.33
C TYR A 277 -13.32 -2.24 2.15
N SER A 278 -13.91 -2.30 3.35
CA SER A 278 -13.91 -3.49 4.21
C SER A 278 -14.58 -4.68 3.54
N ALA A 279 -15.72 -4.45 2.89
CA ALA A 279 -16.47 -5.51 2.19
C ALA A 279 -15.68 -6.08 1.00
N VAL A 280 -15.01 -5.24 0.20
CA VAL A 280 -14.15 -5.69 -0.91
C VAL A 280 -12.97 -6.50 -0.37
N LYS A 281 -12.29 -6.00 0.67
CA LYS A 281 -11.19 -6.72 1.30
C LYS A 281 -11.63 -8.08 1.83
N GLU A 282 -12.77 -8.15 2.51
CA GLU A 282 -13.27 -9.39 3.12
C GLU A 282 -13.81 -10.39 2.08
N ALA A 283 -14.36 -9.90 0.95
CA ALA A 283 -14.91 -10.74 -0.11
C ALA A 283 -13.84 -11.28 -1.07
N PHE A 284 -12.78 -10.51 -1.35
CA PHE A 284 -11.86 -10.80 -2.45
C PHE A 284 -10.38 -10.77 -2.05
N HIS A 285 -10.04 -10.35 -0.82
CA HIS A 285 -8.65 -10.19 -0.36
C HIS A 285 -7.79 -9.31 -1.27
N ILE A 286 -8.42 -8.43 -2.06
CA ILE A 286 -7.74 -7.51 -2.99
C ILE A 286 -7.22 -6.32 -2.19
N ALA A 287 -5.93 -6.02 -2.35
CA ALA A 287 -5.34 -4.76 -1.94
C ALA A 287 -5.29 -3.83 -3.18
N PRO A 288 -6.19 -2.84 -3.30
CA PRO A 288 -6.17 -1.95 -4.46
C PRO A 288 -4.85 -1.17 -4.53
N SER A 289 -4.38 -0.92 -5.76
CA SER A 289 -3.16 -0.17 -6.05
C SER A 289 -3.24 1.30 -5.57
N HIS A 290 -2.13 2.03 -5.68
CA HIS A 290 -1.96 3.34 -5.06
C HIS A 290 -3.06 4.37 -5.43
N PHE A 291 -3.52 4.37 -6.68
CA PHE A 291 -4.58 5.27 -7.19
C PHE A 291 -5.97 4.62 -7.33
N LYS A 292 -6.11 3.33 -7.03
CA LYS A 292 -7.36 2.56 -7.19
C LYS A 292 -8.13 2.38 -5.89
N THR A 293 -7.89 3.23 -4.89
CA THR A 293 -8.59 3.12 -3.61
C THR A 293 -10.07 3.43 -3.74
N THR A 294 -10.92 2.68 -3.02
CA THR A 294 -12.38 2.91 -2.96
C THR A 294 -12.80 3.91 -1.87
N LEU A 295 -11.81 4.52 -1.21
CA LEU A 295 -11.92 5.52 -0.15
C LEU A 295 -11.86 6.92 -0.79
N THR A 296 -12.92 7.72 -0.64
CA THR A 296 -13.15 8.95 -1.41
C THR A 296 -12.11 10.02 -1.12
N PHE A 297 -11.83 10.30 0.16
CA PHE A 297 -10.93 11.39 0.54
C PHE A 297 -9.46 11.02 0.37
N SER A 298 -9.10 9.77 0.68
CA SER A 298 -7.76 9.24 0.40
C SER A 298 -7.48 9.11 -1.09
N LEU A 299 -8.49 8.84 -1.91
CA LEU A 299 -8.34 8.84 -3.37
C LEU A 299 -8.00 10.25 -3.85
N ALA A 300 -8.79 11.24 -3.45
CA ALA A 300 -8.57 12.63 -3.84
C ALA A 300 -7.23 13.18 -3.34
N GLU A 301 -6.73 12.79 -2.17
CA GLU A 301 -5.38 13.20 -1.73
C GLU A 301 -4.27 12.62 -2.63
N LYS A 302 -4.43 11.38 -3.09
CA LYS A 302 -3.40 10.69 -3.86
C LYS A 302 -3.41 11.08 -5.33
N LEU A 303 -4.59 11.35 -5.88
CA LEU A 303 -4.79 11.64 -7.28
C LEU A 303 -4.08 12.95 -7.71
N PRO A 304 -3.44 12.98 -8.90
CA PRO A 304 -2.93 14.23 -9.45
C PRO A 304 -4.11 15.18 -9.73
N LYS A 305 -3.96 16.47 -9.35
CA LYS A 305 -5.06 17.46 -9.35
C LYS A 305 -6.26 17.08 -8.46
N GLY A 306 -6.06 16.19 -7.48
CA GLY A 306 -7.15 15.79 -6.59
C GLY A 306 -7.70 16.92 -5.70
N ASP A 307 -6.94 18.00 -5.50
CA ASP A 307 -7.48 19.23 -4.91
C ASP A 307 -8.65 19.82 -5.71
N MET A 308 -8.59 19.78 -7.05
CA MET A 308 -9.69 20.21 -7.92
C MET A 308 -10.90 19.29 -7.79
N VAL A 309 -10.67 17.98 -7.56
CA VAL A 309 -11.75 17.02 -7.29
C VAL A 309 -12.43 17.35 -5.97
N LEU A 310 -11.67 17.67 -4.91
CA LEU A 310 -12.25 18.09 -3.62
C LEU A 310 -13.01 19.40 -3.72
N GLU A 311 -12.49 20.38 -4.46
CA GLU A 311 -13.17 21.67 -4.71
C GLU A 311 -14.44 21.48 -5.54
N ALA A 312 -14.40 20.66 -6.59
CA ALA A 312 -15.58 20.31 -7.37
C ALA A 312 -16.61 19.57 -6.51
N LEU A 313 -16.17 18.66 -5.65
CA LEU A 313 -17.05 17.96 -4.72
C LEU A 313 -17.69 18.95 -3.73
N TYR A 314 -16.95 19.92 -3.21
CA TYR A 314 -17.50 20.97 -2.35
C TYR A 314 -18.52 21.85 -3.09
N ASN A 315 -18.10 22.49 -4.20
CA ASN A 315 -18.92 23.47 -4.94
C ASN A 315 -20.18 22.84 -5.53
N ASN A 316 -20.10 21.62 -6.03
CA ASN A 316 -21.24 20.97 -6.69
C ASN A 316 -22.09 20.19 -5.71
N TYR A 317 -21.51 19.51 -4.71
CA TYR A 317 -22.30 18.68 -3.81
C TYR A 317 -22.65 19.40 -2.50
N PHE A 318 -21.67 19.94 -1.78
CA PHE A 318 -21.88 20.47 -0.43
C PHE A 318 -22.51 21.86 -0.40
N GLN A 319 -22.13 22.73 -1.33
CA GLN A 319 -22.70 24.08 -1.41
C GLN A 319 -24.21 24.04 -1.76
N LEU A 320 -24.62 23.08 -2.60
CA LEU A 320 -26.03 22.91 -2.95
C LEU A 320 -26.88 22.31 -1.82
N LEU A 321 -26.27 21.67 -0.82
CA LEU A 321 -27.00 21.22 0.38
C LEU A 321 -27.50 22.41 1.20
N ASP A 322 -26.77 23.53 1.19
CA ASP A 322 -27.16 24.76 1.88
C ASP A 322 -28.36 25.43 1.16
N THR A 323 -28.27 25.55 -0.16
CA THR A 323 -29.30 26.20 -1.00
C THR A 323 -30.60 25.39 -1.13
N SER A 324 -30.53 24.06 -1.16
CA SER A 324 -31.72 23.19 -1.25
C SER A 324 -32.50 23.10 0.07
N LEU A 325 -31.81 23.27 1.21
CA LEU A 325 -32.44 23.42 2.52
C LEU A 325 -33.14 24.78 2.69
N SER A 326 -32.62 25.86 2.08
CA SER A 326 -33.22 27.19 2.15
C SER A 326 -34.41 27.41 1.20
N HIS A 327 -34.44 26.81 0.02
CA HIS A 327 -35.58 26.96 -0.92
C HIS A 327 -36.87 26.30 -0.43
N LEU A 328 -36.80 25.25 0.38
CA LEU A 328 -37.97 24.65 1.03
C LEU A 328 -38.53 25.50 2.19
N ALA A 329 -37.80 26.53 2.64
CA ALA A 329 -38.28 27.46 3.66
C ALA A 329 -39.08 28.65 3.08
N THR A 330 -39.18 28.77 1.75
CA THR A 330 -39.73 29.95 1.08
C THR A 330 -40.85 29.59 0.09
N GLU A 331 -41.84 28.81 0.52
CA GLU A 331 -43.17 28.84 -0.11
C GLU A 331 -44.16 29.56 0.82
N PRO A 332 -45.08 30.39 0.30
CA PRO A 332 -45.92 31.25 1.10
C PRO A 332 -46.99 30.45 1.85
N ALA A 333 -47.37 30.97 3.01
CA ALA A 333 -48.27 30.37 3.98
C ALA A 333 -49.59 29.83 3.38
N VAL A 334 -49.72 28.50 3.32
CA VAL A 334 -51.01 27.79 3.49
C VAL A 334 -50.73 26.52 4.29
N ASP A 335 -51.34 26.46 5.48
CA ASP A 335 -51.39 25.36 6.45
C ASP A 335 -50.07 24.77 6.98
N LYS A 336 -49.87 24.94 8.30
CA LYS A 336 -48.72 24.48 9.09
C LYS A 336 -48.62 22.95 9.10
N ALA A 337 -48.08 22.36 8.04
CA ALA A 337 -47.50 21.02 8.07
C ALA A 337 -46.11 21.07 8.76
N PRO A 338 -45.72 20.03 9.52
CA PRO A 338 -44.47 20.04 10.27
C PRO A 338 -43.27 20.11 9.31
N GLN A 339 -42.35 21.04 9.59
CA GLN A 339 -41.12 21.25 8.82
C GLN A 339 -40.30 19.95 8.73
N THR A 340 -40.30 19.31 7.56
CA THR A 340 -39.53 18.10 7.29
C THR A 340 -38.09 18.50 6.96
N HIS A 341 -37.15 18.17 7.86
CA HIS A 341 -35.73 18.41 7.61
C HIS A 341 -35.23 17.42 6.54
N SER A 342 -35.02 17.92 5.33
CA SER A 342 -34.52 17.13 4.21
C SER A 342 -33.03 16.88 4.37
N VAL A 343 -32.61 15.62 4.46
CA VAL A 343 -31.21 15.24 4.72
C VAL A 343 -30.60 14.63 3.46
N PRO A 344 -29.31 14.89 3.14
CA PRO A 344 -28.64 14.23 2.03
C PRO A 344 -28.66 12.70 2.14
N PHE A 345 -28.67 12.04 0.98
CA PHE A 345 -28.98 10.61 0.91
C PHE A 345 -27.96 9.70 1.61
N SER A 346 -26.67 10.05 1.64
CA SER A 346 -25.64 9.26 2.34
C SER A 346 -25.86 9.31 3.85
N LEU A 347 -26.08 10.50 4.40
CA LEU A 347 -26.39 10.69 5.81
C LEU A 347 -27.73 10.04 6.19
N TYR A 348 -28.74 10.15 5.34
CA TYR A 348 -30.01 9.44 5.53
C TYR A 348 -29.78 7.92 5.59
N ALA A 349 -29.08 7.35 4.60
CA ALA A 349 -28.77 5.92 4.55
C ALA A 349 -28.02 5.44 5.81
N LEU A 350 -27.00 6.20 6.24
CA LEU A 350 -26.21 5.86 7.41
C LEU A 350 -27.01 6.02 8.73
N SER A 351 -27.88 7.02 8.83
CA SER A 351 -28.77 7.20 9.99
C SER A 351 -29.76 6.05 10.13
N ARG A 352 -30.34 5.57 9.02
CA ARG A 352 -31.21 4.38 8.97
C ARG A 352 -30.48 3.10 9.39
N MET A 353 -29.17 3.07 9.21
CA MET A 353 -28.29 1.99 9.64
C MET A 353 -27.98 2.00 11.16
N GLY A 354 -28.24 3.12 11.84
CA GLY A 354 -28.04 3.29 13.28
C GLY A 354 -26.83 4.15 13.66
N PHE A 355 -26.16 4.79 12.69
CA PHE A 355 -25.09 5.74 12.96
C PHE A 355 -25.67 7.14 13.16
N ASN A 356 -25.54 7.70 14.37
CA ASN A 356 -26.05 9.03 14.69
C ASN A 356 -24.91 10.05 14.69
N LEU A 357 -24.63 10.63 13.53
CA LEU A 357 -23.58 11.66 13.37
C LEU A 357 -24.06 13.08 13.70
N LEU A 358 -25.37 13.33 13.60
CA LEU A 358 -25.97 14.60 13.99
C LEU A 358 -26.23 14.63 15.49
N LYS A 359 -25.84 15.73 16.14
CA LYS A 359 -26.27 16.02 17.52
C LYS A 359 -27.77 16.29 17.50
N ARG A 360 -28.57 15.34 17.96
CA ARG A 360 -30.02 15.51 18.10
C ARG A 360 -30.29 16.61 19.14
N LYS A 361 -30.55 17.84 18.71
CA LYS A 361 -31.31 18.79 19.54
C LYS A 361 -32.68 18.15 19.78
N ASN A 362 -33.18 18.22 21.01
CA ASN A 362 -34.32 17.48 21.55
C ASN A 362 -35.62 17.60 20.75
N GLU A 363 -35.71 16.97 19.58
CA GLU A 363 -36.93 16.87 18.78
C GLU A 363 -37.21 15.40 18.52
N THR A 364 -37.99 14.82 19.43
CA THR A 364 -38.55 13.49 19.30
C THR A 364 -39.59 13.49 18.19
N GLY A 365 -39.37 12.66 17.15
CA GLY A 365 -40.46 12.14 16.33
C GLY A 365 -40.74 12.79 14.97
N LYS A 366 -39.83 13.58 14.39
CA LYS A 366 -39.99 14.01 12.98
C LYS A 366 -39.40 12.97 12.03
N GLU A 367 -40.19 12.51 11.06
CA GLU A 367 -39.70 11.67 9.96
C GLU A 367 -38.68 12.47 9.13
N ILE A 368 -37.46 11.95 9.04
CA ILE A 368 -36.40 12.52 8.21
C ILE A 368 -36.72 12.15 6.76
N SER A 369 -37.03 13.13 5.90
CA SER A 369 -37.11 12.92 4.46
C SER A 369 -35.73 13.09 3.82
N PHE A 370 -35.51 12.47 2.66
CA PHE A 370 -34.23 12.59 1.95
C PHE A 370 -34.35 13.58 0.78
N CYS A 371 -33.27 14.32 0.51
CA CYS A 371 -33.14 15.11 -0.71
C CYS A 371 -32.48 14.26 -1.80
N ALA A 372 -33.19 14.02 -2.91
CA ALA A 372 -32.57 13.46 -4.11
C ALA A 372 -31.68 14.54 -4.76
N VAL A 373 -30.36 14.33 -4.78
CA VAL A 373 -29.44 15.25 -5.46
C VAL A 373 -29.60 15.07 -6.98
N CYS A 374 -29.87 16.16 -7.69
CA CYS A 374 -30.22 16.15 -9.11
C CYS A 374 -29.06 15.70 -10.03
N VAL A 375 -29.38 14.90 -11.04
CA VAL A 375 -28.51 14.32 -12.08
C VAL A 375 -27.72 15.38 -12.91
N GLY A 376 -28.05 16.67 -12.81
CA GLY A 376 -27.31 17.76 -13.48
C GLY A 376 -26.06 18.25 -12.73
N VAL A 377 -25.99 18.01 -11.42
CA VAL A 377 -24.95 18.49 -10.50
C VAL A 377 -23.62 17.72 -10.66
N THR A 378 -23.66 16.55 -11.29
CA THR A 378 -22.52 15.63 -11.32
C THR A 378 -21.54 15.91 -12.47
N LYS A 379 -21.91 16.67 -13.50
CA LYS A 379 -21.10 16.81 -14.72
C LYS A 379 -19.74 17.47 -14.49
N SER A 380 -19.68 18.50 -13.66
CA SER A 380 -18.44 19.21 -13.32
C SER A 380 -17.51 18.36 -12.43
N LEU A 381 -18.08 17.62 -11.48
CA LEU A 381 -17.33 16.65 -10.67
C LEU A 381 -16.82 15.48 -11.51
N GLU A 382 -17.65 14.94 -12.40
CA GLU A 382 -17.28 13.88 -13.34
C GLU A 382 -16.14 14.34 -14.27
N ALA A 383 -16.19 15.58 -14.78
CA ALA A 383 -15.13 16.14 -15.62
C ALA A 383 -13.80 16.27 -14.86
N ALA A 384 -13.82 16.81 -13.63
CA ALA A 384 -12.63 16.90 -12.79
C ALA A 384 -12.04 15.52 -12.46
N LEU A 385 -12.90 14.52 -12.24
CA LEU A 385 -12.48 13.15 -12.01
C LEU A 385 -11.85 12.51 -13.24
N GLN A 386 -12.47 12.64 -14.42
CA GLN A 386 -11.93 12.12 -15.67
C GLN A 386 -10.57 12.73 -15.99
N GLU A 387 -10.41 14.04 -15.82
CA GLU A 387 -9.12 14.70 -15.99
C GLU A 387 -8.07 14.12 -15.04
N SER A 388 -8.40 13.99 -13.75
CA SER A 388 -7.51 13.45 -12.75
C SER A 388 -7.09 12.00 -13.03
N PHE A 389 -8.02 11.15 -13.48
CA PHE A 389 -7.71 9.77 -13.87
C PHE A 389 -6.76 9.71 -15.06
N LEU A 390 -7.00 10.50 -16.11
CA LEU A 390 -6.09 10.56 -17.27
C LEU A 390 -4.66 10.95 -16.89
N TYR A 391 -4.50 11.90 -15.95
CA TYR A 391 -3.17 12.25 -15.43
C TYR A 391 -2.57 11.12 -14.59
N SER A 392 -3.38 10.40 -13.81
CA SER A 392 -2.89 9.28 -12.99
C SER A 392 -2.35 8.15 -13.86
N GLU A 393 -3.03 7.79 -14.95
CA GLU A 393 -2.58 6.77 -15.91
C GLU A 393 -1.25 7.17 -16.56
N ARG A 394 -1.08 8.45 -16.91
CA ARG A 394 0.20 8.97 -17.44
C ARG A 394 1.33 8.86 -16.43
N ILE A 395 1.06 9.13 -15.14
CA ILE A 395 2.05 9.00 -14.07
C ILE A 395 2.37 7.53 -13.80
N GLU A 396 1.38 6.63 -13.81
CA GLU A 396 1.60 5.19 -13.68
C GLU A 396 2.45 4.65 -14.83
N ALA A 397 2.15 5.04 -16.08
CA ALA A 397 2.95 4.69 -17.24
C ALA A 397 4.40 5.22 -17.13
N ALA A 398 4.57 6.47 -16.69
CA ALA A 398 5.90 7.03 -16.46
C ALA A 398 6.66 6.29 -15.34
N ARG A 399 5.98 5.93 -14.24
CA ARG A 399 6.60 5.12 -13.17
C ARG A 399 7.00 3.74 -13.66
N ALA A 400 6.15 3.07 -14.45
CA ALA A 400 6.48 1.78 -15.04
C ALA A 400 7.76 1.86 -15.89
N THR A 401 7.93 2.91 -16.71
CA THR A 401 9.18 3.09 -17.47
C THR A 401 10.40 3.33 -16.59
N VAL A 402 10.26 4.06 -15.48
CA VAL A 402 11.37 4.31 -14.54
C VAL A 402 11.73 3.05 -13.76
N ASP A 403 10.74 2.28 -13.33
CA ASP A 403 10.98 1.06 -12.56
C ASP A 403 11.54 -0.04 -13.46
N GLN A 404 11.13 -0.12 -14.73
CA GLN A 404 11.78 -0.97 -15.73
C GLN A 404 13.29 -0.67 -15.85
N VAL A 405 13.66 0.61 -15.97
CA VAL A 405 15.07 1.03 -16.05
C VAL A 405 15.84 0.74 -14.74
N LYS A 406 15.19 0.82 -13.57
CA LYS A 406 15.82 0.46 -12.29
C LYS A 406 16.04 -1.03 -12.13
N VAL A 407 15.10 -1.85 -12.59
CA VAL A 407 15.20 -3.32 -12.52
C VAL A 407 16.35 -3.79 -13.41
N GLU A 408 16.52 -3.24 -14.60
CA GLU A 408 17.68 -3.51 -15.47
C GLU A 408 19.01 -3.16 -14.78
N GLY A 409 19.06 -2.05 -14.04
CA GLY A 409 20.23 -1.67 -13.23
C GLY A 409 20.45 -2.55 -11.99
N LEU A 410 19.39 -3.14 -11.43
CA LEU A 410 19.47 -4.07 -10.30
C LEU A 410 19.92 -5.46 -10.75
N ASP A 411 19.43 -5.96 -11.88
CA ASP A 411 19.82 -7.27 -12.43
C ASP A 411 21.31 -7.29 -12.78
N ALA A 412 21.85 -6.21 -13.33
CA ALA A 412 23.28 -6.04 -13.54
C ALA A 412 24.07 -6.14 -12.22
N ASN A 413 23.58 -5.50 -11.14
CA ASN A 413 24.22 -5.55 -9.83
C ASN A 413 24.09 -6.91 -9.13
N VAL A 414 22.97 -7.61 -9.33
CA VAL A 414 22.74 -8.97 -8.80
C VAL A 414 23.63 -9.99 -9.51
N ALA A 415 23.79 -9.88 -10.83
CA ALA A 415 24.74 -10.70 -11.58
C ALA A 415 26.17 -10.52 -11.07
N LEU A 416 26.57 -9.27 -10.80
CA LEU A 416 27.87 -8.96 -10.21
C LEU A 416 28.04 -9.54 -8.79
N MET A 417 27.02 -9.46 -7.93
CA MET A 417 27.07 -10.07 -6.61
C MET A 417 27.12 -11.60 -6.66
N GLN A 418 26.42 -12.24 -7.61
CA GLN A 418 26.50 -13.69 -7.81
C GLN A 418 27.91 -14.12 -8.24
N GLU A 419 28.58 -13.35 -9.10
CA GLU A 419 29.94 -13.65 -9.54
C GLU A 419 30.98 -13.51 -8.41
N ILE A 420 30.79 -12.52 -7.52
CA ILE A 420 31.59 -12.38 -6.30
C ILE A 420 31.33 -13.56 -5.34
N LEU A 421 30.06 -13.89 -5.09
CA LEU A 421 29.68 -14.98 -4.19
C LEU A 421 30.20 -16.33 -4.69
N PHE A 422 30.22 -16.56 -6.01
CA PHE A 422 30.77 -17.78 -6.61
C PHE A 422 32.26 -17.94 -6.30
N SER A 423 33.04 -16.86 -6.32
CA SER A 423 34.46 -16.87 -5.95
C SER A 423 34.67 -17.27 -4.49
N PHE A 424 33.81 -16.80 -3.58
CA PHE A 424 33.85 -17.21 -2.16
C PHE A 424 33.38 -18.64 -1.93
N ILE A 425 32.35 -19.11 -2.64
CA ILE A 425 31.87 -20.50 -2.56
C ILE A 425 32.96 -21.47 -3.03
N HIS A 426 33.68 -21.14 -4.10
CA HIS A 426 34.76 -21.98 -4.61
C HIS A 426 35.95 -22.03 -3.65
N ALA A 427 36.33 -20.89 -3.06
CA ALA A 427 37.34 -20.82 -2.00
C ALA A 427 36.93 -21.63 -0.77
N GLY A 428 35.67 -21.52 -0.33
CA GLY A 428 35.11 -22.30 0.77
C GLY A 428 35.13 -23.81 0.49
N LYS A 429 34.84 -24.23 -0.75
CA LYS A 429 34.90 -25.64 -1.16
C LYS A 429 36.32 -26.20 -1.14
N LEU A 430 37.32 -25.40 -1.53
CA LEU A 430 38.73 -25.79 -1.44
C LEU A 430 39.17 -25.96 0.03
N ILE A 431 38.79 -25.02 0.91
CA ILE A 431 39.06 -25.11 2.34
C ILE A 431 38.35 -26.34 2.94
N TYR A 432 37.10 -26.58 2.56
CA TYR A 432 36.33 -27.73 3.01
C TYR A 432 36.96 -29.07 2.58
N SER A 433 37.41 -29.18 1.33
CA SER A 433 38.11 -30.36 0.79
C SER A 433 39.44 -30.62 1.50
N LEU A 434 40.17 -29.56 1.86
CA LEU A 434 41.40 -29.65 2.68
C LEU A 434 41.12 -30.16 4.10
N THR A 435 40.02 -29.74 4.73
CA THR A 435 39.59 -30.31 6.04
C THR A 435 39.14 -31.76 5.96
N LYS A 436 38.57 -32.18 4.82
CA LYS A 436 38.09 -33.55 4.61
C LYS A 436 39.19 -34.53 4.20
N TRP A 437 40.45 -34.07 4.08
CA TRP A 437 41.61 -34.87 3.69
C TRP A 437 41.42 -35.62 2.36
N GLU A 438 40.71 -34.99 1.41
CA GLU A 438 40.39 -35.61 0.12
C GLU A 438 41.65 -35.80 -0.76
N ASP A 439 42.59 -34.86 -0.68
CA ASP A 439 43.95 -34.97 -1.23
C ASP A 439 44.99 -35.00 -0.06
N PRO A 440 45.56 -36.17 0.27
CA PRO A 440 46.40 -36.33 1.47
C PRO A 440 47.71 -35.52 1.40
N LEU A 441 48.32 -35.38 0.22
CA LEU A 441 49.56 -34.63 0.05
C LEU A 441 49.37 -33.11 0.19
N LYS A 442 48.27 -32.56 -0.34
CA LYS A 442 47.97 -31.12 -0.24
C LYS A 442 47.54 -30.75 1.18
N SER A 443 46.74 -31.60 1.82
CA SER A 443 46.30 -31.41 3.20
C SER A 443 47.49 -31.51 4.17
N PHE A 444 48.42 -32.42 3.93
CA PHE A 444 49.67 -32.53 4.71
C PHE A 444 50.60 -31.32 4.52
N LEU A 445 50.80 -30.85 3.28
CA LEU A 445 51.59 -29.64 3.02
C LEU A 445 50.97 -28.39 3.66
N PHE A 446 49.65 -28.26 3.61
CA PHE A 446 48.91 -27.18 4.26
C PHE A 446 49.04 -27.25 5.79
N LEU A 447 48.89 -28.44 6.38
CA LEU A 447 49.06 -28.65 7.81
C LEU A 447 50.50 -28.36 8.26
N ALA A 448 51.50 -28.82 7.50
CA ALA A 448 52.91 -28.55 7.75
C ALA A 448 53.24 -27.05 7.63
N PHE A 449 52.64 -26.35 6.66
CA PHE A 449 52.75 -24.91 6.52
C PHE A 449 52.15 -24.15 7.71
N ILE A 450 50.95 -24.53 8.16
CA ILE A 450 50.30 -23.92 9.33
C ILE A 450 51.08 -24.22 10.61
N LEU A 451 51.54 -25.46 10.81
CA LEU A 451 52.40 -25.84 11.93
C LEU A 451 53.72 -25.07 11.91
N TYR A 452 54.32 -24.87 10.73
CA TYR A 452 55.52 -24.06 10.57
C TYR A 452 55.26 -22.58 10.89
N VAL A 453 54.14 -22.00 10.46
CA VAL A 453 53.74 -20.61 10.78
C VAL A 453 53.49 -20.42 12.29
N ILE A 454 52.90 -21.41 12.94
CA ILE A 454 52.68 -21.42 14.41
C ILE A 454 54.03 -21.55 15.14
N GLN A 455 54.89 -22.48 14.70
CA GLN A 455 56.17 -22.78 15.35
C GLN A 455 57.23 -21.69 15.13
N SER A 456 57.16 -20.96 14.00
CA SER A 456 58.03 -19.81 13.71
C SER A 456 57.61 -18.54 14.47
N GLY A 457 56.55 -18.57 15.28
CA GLY A 457 56.05 -17.42 16.02
C GLY A 457 55.48 -16.31 15.14
N LEU A 458 55.33 -16.56 13.83
CA LEU A 458 54.92 -15.56 12.83
C LEU A 458 53.51 -15.03 13.09
N VAL A 459 52.65 -15.82 13.72
CA VAL A 459 51.28 -15.44 14.13
C VAL A 459 51.28 -14.24 15.09
N SER A 460 52.31 -14.11 15.93
CA SER A 460 52.45 -12.94 16.82
C SER A 460 52.81 -11.66 16.06
N TYR A 461 53.38 -11.78 14.86
CA TYR A 461 53.79 -10.66 14.02
C TYR A 461 52.77 -10.33 12.91
N THR A 462 51.91 -11.27 12.54
CA THR A 462 50.88 -11.04 11.52
C THR A 462 49.84 -10.01 11.97
N VAL A 463 49.37 -10.10 13.21
CA VAL A 463 48.37 -9.17 13.75
C VAL A 463 48.93 -7.73 13.83
N PRO A 464 50.10 -7.45 14.43
CA PRO A 464 50.71 -6.12 14.39
C PRO A 464 51.02 -5.61 12.98
N SER A 465 51.45 -6.49 12.07
CA SER A 465 51.75 -6.14 10.68
C SER A 465 50.49 -5.66 9.94
N VAL A 466 49.35 -6.34 10.13
CA VAL A 466 48.06 -5.89 9.56
C VAL A 466 47.67 -4.52 10.10
N PHE A 467 47.83 -4.28 11.41
CA PHE A 467 47.58 -2.96 11.99
C PHE A 467 48.53 -1.87 11.44
N ILE A 468 49.81 -2.20 11.20
CA ILE A 468 50.76 -1.28 10.57
C ILE A 468 50.35 -0.97 9.13
N VAL A 469 49.93 -1.98 8.34
CA VAL A 469 49.44 -1.77 6.98
C VAL A 469 48.19 -0.87 6.98
N PHE A 470 47.23 -1.11 7.87
CA PHE A 470 46.07 -0.23 8.04
C PHE A 470 46.48 1.19 8.44
N ALA A 471 47.43 1.33 9.35
CA ALA A 471 47.95 2.63 9.76
C ALA A 471 48.62 3.35 8.59
N VAL A 472 49.42 2.66 7.77
CA VAL A 472 50.07 3.22 6.57
C VAL A 472 49.02 3.61 5.52
N VAL A 473 47.97 2.81 5.30
CA VAL A 473 46.88 3.14 4.38
C VAL A 473 46.09 4.35 4.90
N MET A 474 45.78 4.40 6.20
CA MET A 474 45.12 5.55 6.83
C MET A 474 46.00 6.81 6.74
N LEU A 475 47.32 6.67 6.93
CA LEU A 475 48.28 7.77 6.77
C LEU A 475 48.39 8.20 5.32
N TRP A 476 48.38 7.27 4.37
CA TRP A 476 48.40 7.53 2.93
C TRP A 476 47.13 8.26 2.49
N HIS A 477 45.97 7.86 3.01
CA HIS A 477 44.70 8.53 2.77
C HIS A 477 44.75 9.95 3.34
N LYS A 478 45.22 10.09 4.59
CA LYS A 478 45.41 11.39 5.25
C LYS A 478 46.37 12.31 4.48
N TYR A 479 47.52 11.81 4.02
CA TYR A 479 48.49 12.59 3.24
C TYR A 479 48.03 12.88 1.81
N SER A 480 47.25 11.98 1.20
CA SER A 480 46.61 12.23 -0.11
C SER A 480 45.47 13.25 -0.01
N GLU A 481 44.83 13.37 1.17
CA GLU A 481 43.79 14.37 1.45
C GLU A 481 44.35 15.71 1.95
N GLU A 482 45.57 15.77 2.50
CA GLU A 482 46.22 17.00 2.98
C GLU A 482 46.63 18.00 1.87
N GLY A 483 46.23 17.76 0.62
CA GLY A 483 46.21 18.75 -0.46
C GLY A 483 44.87 19.50 -0.63
N LYS A 484 43.82 19.10 0.08
CA LYS A 484 42.53 19.81 0.12
C LYS A 484 42.17 20.08 1.56
N LEU A 485 42.57 21.27 2.03
CA LEU A 485 42.01 21.88 3.22
C LEU A 485 40.49 21.64 3.25
N LEU A 486 40.01 21.05 4.34
CA LEU A 486 38.62 20.99 4.72
C LEU A 486 38.04 22.41 4.65
N GLU A 487 37.51 22.77 3.48
CA GLU A 487 36.53 23.82 3.39
C GLU A 487 35.33 23.31 4.18
N VAL A 488 35.06 24.01 5.29
CA VAL A 488 33.82 23.97 6.03
C VAL A 488 32.70 23.59 5.07
N LEU A 489 31.99 22.49 5.37
CA LEU A 489 30.79 22.08 4.65
C LEU A 489 29.68 23.09 4.94
N GLU A 490 29.86 24.33 4.49
CA GLU A 490 28.81 25.30 4.29
C GLU A 490 28.01 24.72 3.12
N VAL A 491 26.86 24.13 3.44
CA VAL A 491 25.89 23.68 2.45
C VAL A 491 25.42 24.92 1.69
N ARG A 492 26.16 25.31 0.66
CA ARG A 492 25.66 26.27 -0.32
C ARG A 492 24.50 25.60 -1.04
N PRO A 493 23.31 26.24 -1.11
CA PRO A 493 22.26 25.75 -1.96
C PRO A 493 22.79 25.64 -3.40
N PRO A 494 22.38 24.60 -4.15
CA PRO A 494 22.83 24.42 -5.52
C PRO A 494 22.52 25.69 -6.32
N PRO A 495 23.48 26.24 -7.09
CA PRO A 495 23.19 27.37 -7.98
C PRO A 495 22.10 26.92 -8.96
N ALA A 496 21.10 27.78 -9.19
CA ALA A 496 20.01 27.52 -10.11
C ALA A 496 20.57 27.23 -11.52
N LYS A 497 20.70 25.96 -11.87
CA LYS A 497 21.18 25.51 -13.18
C LYS A 497 20.24 24.46 -13.75
N ASN A 498 20.17 24.46 -15.08
CA ASN A 498 19.19 23.76 -15.91
C ASN A 498 19.20 22.24 -15.63
N PRO A 499 18.03 21.54 -15.63
CA PRO A 499 17.93 20.11 -15.32
C PRO A 499 18.76 19.23 -16.26
N VAL A 500 19.06 19.71 -17.46
CA VAL A 500 19.91 18.99 -18.44
C VAL A 500 21.37 18.93 -17.99
N GLU A 501 21.91 19.97 -17.34
CA GLU A 501 23.30 19.96 -16.83
C GLU A 501 23.45 19.02 -15.63
N GLN A 502 22.43 18.92 -14.78
CA GLN A 502 22.40 17.95 -13.68
C GLN A 502 22.38 16.51 -14.19
N ILE A 503 21.61 16.24 -15.26
CA ILE A 503 21.60 14.91 -15.90
C ILE A 503 22.97 14.60 -16.50
N LEU A 504 23.64 15.57 -17.12
CA LEU A 504 24.97 15.40 -17.70
C LEU A 504 26.05 15.12 -16.63
N ILE A 505 26.01 15.84 -15.49
CA ILE A 505 26.93 15.61 -14.36
C ILE A 505 26.66 14.24 -13.72
N LEU A 506 25.40 13.83 -13.61
CA LEU A 506 25.05 12.51 -13.09
C LEU A 506 25.53 11.40 -14.03
N GLN A 507 25.40 11.61 -15.34
CA GLN A 507 25.87 10.66 -16.35
C GLN A 507 27.40 10.55 -16.38
N GLU A 508 28.13 11.64 -16.19
CA GLU A 508 29.59 11.64 -16.08
C GLU A 508 30.08 11.01 -14.75
N ALA A 509 29.31 11.16 -13.66
CA ALA A 509 29.60 10.50 -12.40
C ALA A 509 29.36 8.98 -12.50
N ILE A 510 28.31 8.55 -13.20
CA ILE A 510 28.02 7.14 -13.47
C ILE A 510 29.10 6.53 -14.38
N SER A 511 29.54 7.24 -15.43
CA SER A 511 30.61 6.74 -16.31
C SER A 511 31.94 6.59 -15.58
N LYS A 512 32.30 7.53 -14.69
CA LYS A 512 33.49 7.40 -13.84
C LYS A 512 33.39 6.21 -12.88
N LEU A 513 32.21 5.94 -12.35
CA LEU A 513 32.00 4.77 -11.49
C LEU A 513 32.16 3.47 -12.29
N GLU A 514 31.61 3.42 -13.50
CA GLU A 514 31.75 2.30 -14.43
C GLU A 514 33.22 2.03 -14.80
N ASP A 515 33.99 3.07 -15.11
CA ASP A 515 35.43 2.96 -15.39
C ASP A 515 36.21 2.41 -14.19
N THR A 516 35.88 2.86 -12.97
CA THR A 516 36.52 2.34 -11.74
C THR A 516 36.17 0.88 -11.46
N LEU A 517 34.92 0.48 -11.71
CA LEU A 517 34.47 -0.90 -11.58
C LEU A 517 35.13 -1.81 -12.62
N GLN A 518 35.27 -1.33 -13.85
CA GLN A 518 35.96 -2.06 -14.91
C GLN A 518 37.45 -2.25 -14.59
N ALA A 519 38.10 -1.24 -14.03
CA ALA A 519 39.49 -1.34 -13.57
C ALA A 519 39.65 -2.36 -12.44
N VAL A 520 38.74 -2.37 -11.46
CA VAL A 520 38.71 -3.38 -10.38
C VAL A 520 38.51 -4.79 -10.95
N ASN A 521 37.63 -4.95 -11.93
CA ASN A 521 37.37 -6.24 -12.58
C ASN A 521 38.60 -6.76 -13.34
N ILE A 522 39.32 -5.89 -14.07
CA ILE A 522 40.58 -6.24 -14.74
C ILE A 522 41.64 -6.69 -13.73
N VAL A 523 41.73 -6.03 -12.58
CA VAL A 523 42.66 -6.43 -11.50
C VAL A 523 42.26 -7.78 -10.93
N LEU A 524 40.96 -8.04 -10.73
CA LEU A 524 40.45 -9.31 -10.22
C LEU A 524 40.69 -10.46 -11.20
N LEU A 525 40.52 -10.23 -12.51
CA LEU A 525 40.83 -11.19 -13.58
C LEU A 525 42.33 -11.47 -13.66
N LYS A 526 43.19 -10.46 -13.46
CA LYS A 526 44.65 -10.65 -13.35
C LYS A 526 45.02 -11.46 -12.11
N PHE A 527 44.34 -11.24 -10.98
CA PHE A 527 44.52 -12.03 -9.76
C PHE A 527 44.08 -13.49 -9.97
N ARG A 528 42.96 -13.72 -10.66
CA ARG A 528 42.52 -15.05 -11.12
C ARG A 528 43.56 -15.70 -12.01
N ALA A 529 44.09 -14.98 -12.99
CA ALA A 529 45.14 -15.50 -13.89
C ALA A 529 46.43 -15.86 -13.14
N LEU A 530 46.83 -15.06 -12.14
CA LEU A 530 47.97 -15.33 -11.26
C LEU A 530 47.73 -16.56 -10.38
N LEU A 531 46.55 -16.70 -9.79
CA LEU A 531 46.16 -17.88 -9.01
C LEU A 531 46.20 -19.16 -9.85
N PHE A 532 45.73 -19.12 -11.11
CA PHE A 532 45.79 -20.26 -12.02
C PHE A 532 47.20 -20.50 -12.59
N ALA A 533 48.02 -19.47 -12.78
CA ALA A 533 49.41 -19.59 -13.23
C ALA A 533 50.34 -20.13 -12.14
N ALA A 534 50.01 -19.93 -10.86
CA ALA A 534 50.75 -20.45 -9.71
C ALA A 534 50.55 -21.97 -9.47
N VAL A 535 49.72 -22.66 -10.28
CA VAL A 535 49.67 -24.12 -10.33
C VAL A 535 50.75 -24.62 -11.30
N PRO A 536 51.88 -25.18 -10.82
CA PRO A 536 52.95 -25.61 -11.71
C PRO A 536 52.48 -26.78 -12.59
N LYS A 537 52.58 -26.62 -13.91
CA LYS A 537 52.54 -27.74 -14.86
C LYS A 537 53.76 -28.63 -14.60
N VAL A 538 53.55 -29.80 -14.00
CA VAL A 538 54.56 -30.88 -13.99
C VAL A 538 53.91 -32.19 -14.45
N CYS A 539 54.00 -32.47 -15.75
CA CYS A 539 54.67 -33.65 -16.34
C CYS A 539 54.09 -33.99 -17.74
N PRO A 540 54.91 -34.03 -18.81
CA PRO A 540 54.46 -34.21 -20.19
C PRO A 540 54.37 -35.70 -20.57
N CYS A 541 53.39 -36.45 -20.04
CA CYS A 541 53.11 -37.82 -20.53
C CYS A 541 51.62 -38.11 -20.81
N CYS A 542 50.71 -37.15 -20.62
CA CYS A 542 49.28 -37.35 -20.91
C CYS A 542 48.72 -36.37 -21.95
N CYS A 543 49.55 -35.90 -22.88
CA CYS A 543 49.18 -34.90 -23.90
C CYS A 543 48.22 -35.37 -25.00
N PHE A 544 47.66 -36.59 -24.97
CA PHE A 544 46.82 -37.08 -26.08
C PHE A 544 45.33 -37.26 -25.81
N ARG A 545 44.80 -36.94 -24.60
CA ARG A 545 43.37 -37.24 -24.31
C ARG A 545 42.48 -36.07 -23.86
N ILE A 546 43.01 -34.86 -23.69
CA ILE A 546 42.19 -33.72 -23.21
C ILE A 546 41.85 -32.71 -24.33
N ARG A 547 42.41 -32.86 -25.55
CA ARG A 547 42.08 -31.96 -26.66
C ARG A 547 40.75 -32.26 -27.39
N VAL A 548 40.03 -33.32 -26.99
CA VAL A 548 38.77 -33.73 -27.65
C VAL A 548 37.51 -33.42 -26.82
N CYS A 549 37.63 -33.08 -25.53
CA CYS A 549 36.44 -32.84 -24.69
C CYS A 549 36.05 -31.37 -24.49
N LEU A 550 36.86 -30.40 -24.93
CA LEU A 550 36.57 -28.97 -24.71
C LEU A 550 36.02 -28.23 -25.93
N LEU A 551 35.69 -28.93 -27.01
CA LEU A 551 35.05 -28.38 -28.21
C LEU A 551 33.61 -28.89 -28.41
N ARG A 552 33.00 -29.52 -27.40
CA ARG A 552 31.62 -30.02 -27.50
C ARG A 552 30.57 -29.28 -26.67
N ASP A 553 30.99 -28.37 -25.79
CA ASP A 553 30.06 -27.61 -24.93
C ASP A 553 30.00 -26.11 -25.28
N ILE A 554 30.24 -25.77 -26.55
CA ILE A 554 29.81 -24.50 -27.14
C ILE A 554 29.05 -24.83 -28.42
N ALA A 555 27.78 -25.15 -28.25
CA ALA A 555 26.72 -25.06 -29.24
C ALA A 555 25.44 -24.66 -28.50
#